data_AF-A0A7X8XLN8-F1
#
_entry.id   AF-A0A7X8XLN8-F1
#
_cell.length_a   1.000
_cell.length_b   1.000
_cell.length_c   1.000
_cell.angle_alpha   90.00
_cell.angle_beta   90.00
_cell.angle_gamma   90.00
#
_symmetry.space_group_name_H-M   'P 1'
#
loop_
_entity.id
_entity.type
_entity.pdbx_description
1 polymer ?
#
loop_
_entity_poly.entity_id
_entity_poly.type
_entity_poly.pdbx_seq_one_letter_code
_entity_poly.pdbx_strand_id
1 'polypeptide(L)'
;MVFGVLRMLVREHRTLDGRARTLNNWSCLEGLAFSEPIELGEVKTVLIDRESKLIRYQKRPDTVEDRDNVWLLNRKGERHLLDSLLNKPFEARRLAEAASRLLGADYCDTTCNPPENKTCSELDESLGQRYLRQARPLPKLRKPPSLSFRCIELPEALDIRIPQGNLVDFWRPFLCGVGIFLAALVGWTMLWGGDWKGPLMILLVSIMPYTLPWLCTTWPASRLTESLFLSRRSLKVESTMYGRHEIPLEELEDLILLDFRENQLNRNFQAERYFPVGYLCARSDRVEARFGGSLDEANLEYLRALLVNRIVEYTRKTEGQGRTRPEPAEGPGR
;
A
#
# COMPACT_ATOMS: atom_id res chain seq x y z
N MET A 1 -3.71 21.61 -24.28
CA MET A 1 -4.73 21.43 -23.22
C MET A 1 -4.68 20.04 -22.58
N VAL A 2 -4.55 18.95 -23.35
CA VAL A 2 -4.58 17.57 -22.85
C VAL A 2 -3.53 17.26 -21.78
N PHE A 3 -2.30 17.77 -21.93
CA PHE A 3 -1.18 17.49 -21.02
C PHE A 3 -1.37 18.03 -19.59
N GLY A 4 -1.86 19.28 -19.48
CA GLY A 4 -2.14 19.91 -18.18
C GLY A 4 -3.29 19.22 -17.45
N VAL A 5 -4.32 18.80 -18.19
CA VAL A 5 -5.47 18.06 -17.65
C VAL A 5 -5.09 16.65 -17.24
N LEU A 6 -4.28 15.93 -18.02
CA LEU A 6 -3.77 14.59 -17.64
C LEU A 6 -2.92 14.66 -16.36
N ARG A 7 -1.98 15.62 -16.32
CA ARG A 7 -1.10 15.82 -15.17
C ARG A 7 -1.88 16.23 -13.92
N MET A 8 -2.93 17.04 -14.06
CA MET A 8 -3.77 17.49 -12.95
C MET A 8 -4.73 16.40 -12.46
N LEU A 9 -5.37 15.66 -13.37
CA LEU A 9 -6.29 14.56 -13.02
C LEU A 9 -5.58 13.44 -12.25
N VAL A 10 -4.32 13.13 -12.60
CA VAL A 10 -3.59 12.04 -11.94
C VAL A 10 -2.87 12.49 -10.66
N ARG A 11 -2.48 13.77 -10.55
CA ARG A 11 -1.75 14.30 -9.38
C ARG A 11 -2.65 14.64 -8.18
N GLU A 12 -3.94 14.91 -8.38
CA GLU A 12 -4.89 15.29 -7.30
C GLU A 12 -5.70 14.14 -6.67
N HIS A 13 -5.33 12.87 -6.87
CA HIS A 13 -6.09 11.71 -6.34
C HIS A 13 -7.56 11.64 -6.79
N ARG A 14 -7.96 12.36 -7.85
CA ARG A 14 -9.33 12.30 -8.40
C ARG A 14 -9.41 11.16 -9.41
N THR A 15 -10.08 10.10 -9.00
CA THR A 15 -10.21 8.86 -9.74
C THR A 15 -11.27 9.03 -10.82
N LEU A 16 -10.90 8.75 -12.07
CA LEU A 16 -11.82 8.71 -13.20
C LEU A 16 -12.76 7.53 -12.99
N ASP A 17 -14.07 7.80 -12.90
CA ASP A 17 -15.08 6.75 -12.88
C ASP A 17 -15.11 6.09 -14.27
N GLY A 18 -14.47 4.91 -14.38
CA GLY A 18 -14.27 4.19 -15.64
C GLY A 18 -15.56 3.85 -16.40
N ARG A 19 -16.73 3.92 -15.74
CA ARG A 19 -18.04 3.73 -16.38
C ARG A 19 -18.70 5.01 -16.89
N ALA A 20 -18.40 6.17 -16.33
CA ALA A 20 -19.20 7.37 -16.59
C ALA A 20 -18.64 8.29 -17.69
N ARG A 21 -17.32 8.26 -17.98
CA ARG A 21 -16.67 9.22 -18.89
C ARG A 21 -17.07 10.70 -18.65
N THR A 22 -17.51 11.05 -17.44
CA THR A 22 -17.95 12.41 -17.08
C THR A 22 -17.11 12.96 -15.94
N LEU A 23 -16.45 14.09 -16.22
CA LEU A 23 -15.64 14.88 -15.31
C LEU A 23 -16.54 15.76 -14.44
N ASN A 24 -16.70 15.48 -13.15
CA ASN A 24 -17.36 16.41 -12.24
C ASN A 24 -16.36 17.34 -11.53
N ASN A 25 -16.69 18.64 -11.61
CA ASN A 25 -16.12 19.84 -10.99
C ASN A 25 -14.76 20.37 -11.48
N TRP A 26 -14.87 21.27 -12.46
CA TRP A 26 -13.82 22.08 -13.10
C TRP A 26 -13.44 23.37 -12.36
N SER A 27 -13.92 23.60 -11.14
CA SER A 27 -13.73 24.86 -10.41
C SER A 27 -12.32 25.07 -9.81
N CYS A 28 -11.34 24.22 -10.15
CA CYS A 28 -9.97 24.27 -9.61
C CYS A 28 -8.93 24.76 -10.64
N LEU A 29 -9.36 25.13 -11.85
CA LEU A 29 -8.46 25.46 -12.98
C LEU A 29 -7.98 26.93 -13.03
N GLU A 30 -8.35 27.76 -12.07
CA GLU A 30 -7.83 29.14 -11.98
C GLU A 30 -6.45 29.14 -11.31
N GLY A 31 -5.38 28.84 -12.05
CA GLY A 31 -4.03 29.15 -11.55
C GLY A 31 -2.81 28.48 -12.16
N LEU A 32 -2.93 27.57 -13.12
CA LEU A 32 -1.75 26.92 -13.72
C LEU A 32 -1.32 27.64 -15.00
N ALA A 33 -0.11 28.21 -14.98
CA ALA A 33 0.57 28.75 -16.14
C ALA A 33 0.66 27.67 -17.23
N PHE A 34 -0.14 27.83 -18.28
CA PHE A 34 -0.21 26.89 -19.39
C PHE A 34 1.10 26.96 -20.19
N SER A 35 1.94 25.92 -20.08
CA SER A 35 2.91 25.62 -21.13
C SER A 35 2.15 25.25 -22.40
N GLU A 36 2.73 25.58 -23.56
CA GLU A 36 2.13 25.47 -24.89
C GLU A 36 1.38 24.15 -25.11
N PRO A 37 0.23 24.15 -25.81
CA PRO A 37 -0.52 22.95 -26.12
C PRO A 37 0.32 22.06 -27.04
N ILE A 38 1.03 21.09 -26.46
CA ILE A 38 1.69 20.02 -27.22
C ILE A 38 0.59 19.20 -27.90
N GLU A 39 0.61 19.14 -29.23
CA GLU A 39 -0.17 18.19 -30.01
C GLU A 39 0.37 16.79 -29.74
N LEU A 40 -0.23 16.11 -28.76
CA LEU A 40 -0.05 14.68 -28.60
C LEU A 40 -0.70 14.04 -29.84
N GLY A 41 0.13 13.65 -30.81
CA GLY A 41 -0.28 12.66 -31.80
C GLY A 41 -0.82 11.40 -31.10
N GLU A 42 -1.43 10.49 -31.86
CA GLU A 42 -2.04 9.28 -31.29
C GLU A 42 -1.04 8.49 -30.43
N VAL A 43 -1.26 8.50 -29.11
CA VAL A 43 -0.39 7.84 -28.13
C VAL A 43 -0.60 6.33 -28.28
N LYS A 44 0.49 5.60 -28.48
CA LYS A 44 0.46 4.15 -28.67
C LYS A 44 0.72 3.42 -27.35
N THR A 45 1.69 3.92 -26.58
CA THR A 45 2.19 3.21 -25.38
C THR A 45 2.57 4.22 -24.30
N VAL A 46 2.27 3.89 -23.04
CA VAL A 46 2.82 4.56 -21.86
C VAL A 46 3.91 3.66 -21.28
N LEU A 47 5.10 4.22 -21.12
CA LEU A 47 6.29 3.51 -20.66
C LEU A 47 6.74 4.06 -19.31
N ILE A 48 7.09 3.18 -18.38
CA ILE A 48 7.85 3.54 -17.18
C ILE A 48 9.27 3.05 -17.35
N ASP A 49 10.22 3.94 -17.08
CA ASP A 49 11.64 3.63 -17.03
C ASP A 49 12.27 4.17 -15.74
N ARG A 50 13.36 3.54 -15.28
CA ARG A 50 14.07 3.96 -14.06
C ARG A 50 15.48 4.42 -14.39
N GLU A 51 15.76 5.66 -14.01
CA GLU A 51 17.10 6.23 -14.04
C GLU A 51 17.67 6.30 -12.62
N SER A 52 18.70 5.49 -12.35
CA SER A 52 19.42 5.51 -11.08
C SER A 52 20.63 6.44 -11.15
N LYS A 53 20.75 7.36 -10.18
CA LYS A 53 21.90 8.26 -10.04
C LYS A 53 22.56 8.07 -8.68
N LEU A 54 23.83 7.68 -8.69
CA LEU A 54 24.65 7.64 -7.47
C LEU A 54 25.02 9.06 -7.05
N ILE A 55 24.66 9.45 -5.83
CA ILE A 55 25.09 10.70 -5.21
C ILE A 55 26.18 10.40 -4.20
N ARG A 56 27.38 10.93 -4.49
CA ARG A 56 28.53 10.81 -3.61
C ARG A 56 28.59 11.99 -2.64
N TYR A 57 28.68 11.68 -1.36
CA TYR A 57 28.84 12.69 -0.31
C TYR A 57 30.22 12.57 0.36
N GLN A 58 30.86 13.70 0.68
CA GLN A 58 32.18 13.68 1.33
C GLN A 58 32.18 13.17 2.78
N LYS A 59 31.04 13.29 3.48
CA LYS A 59 30.91 12.97 4.92
C LYS A 59 29.67 12.12 5.26
N ARG A 60 28.94 11.66 4.25
CA ARG A 60 27.77 10.78 4.41
C ARG A 60 27.97 9.56 3.52
N PRO A 61 27.37 8.41 3.87
CA PRO A 61 27.32 7.29 2.96
C PRO A 61 26.71 7.72 1.61
N ASP A 62 27.24 7.17 0.53
CA ASP A 62 26.69 7.37 -0.81
C ASP A 62 25.23 6.93 -0.84
N THR A 63 24.37 7.72 -1.50
CA THR A 63 22.95 7.39 -1.65
C THR A 63 22.63 7.25 -3.12
N VAL A 64 21.83 6.25 -3.47
CA VAL A 64 21.26 6.11 -4.82
C VAL A 64 19.94 6.88 -4.86
N GLU A 65 19.81 7.81 -5.81
CA GLU A 65 18.54 8.42 -6.16
C GLU A 65 17.99 7.71 -7.40
N ASP A 66 16.86 7.03 -7.24
CA ASP A 66 16.12 6.45 -8.35
C ASP A 66 15.06 7.43 -8.82
N ARG A 67 15.02 7.70 -10.12
CA ARG A 67 13.95 8.47 -10.77
C ARG A 67 13.15 7.55 -11.65
N ASP A 68 11.90 7.32 -11.28
CA ASP A 68 10.95 6.60 -12.09
C ASP A 68 10.25 7.61 -13.02
N ASN A 69 10.55 7.51 -14.31
CA ASN A 69 10.06 8.42 -15.35
C ASN A 69 8.88 7.78 -16.09
N VAL A 70 7.78 8.51 -16.22
CA VAL A 70 6.60 8.07 -17.00
C VAL A 70 6.60 8.79 -18.34
N TRP A 71 6.68 8.03 -19.42
CA TRP A 71 6.77 8.51 -20.79
C TRP A 71 5.53 8.15 -21.60
N LEU A 72 5.08 9.08 -22.43
CA LEU A 72 4.10 8.84 -23.49
C LEU A 72 4.85 8.64 -24.81
N LEU A 73 4.63 7.49 -25.46
CA LEU A 73 5.17 7.20 -26.78
C LEU A 73 4.05 7.32 -27.83
N ASN A 74 4.27 8.17 -28.82
CA ASN A 74 3.36 8.27 -29.96
C ASN A 74 3.65 7.20 -31.03
N ARG A 75 2.76 7.07 -32.02
CA ARG A 75 2.95 6.13 -33.16
C ARG A 75 4.22 6.39 -33.98
N LYS A 76 4.78 7.60 -33.95
CA LYS A 76 6.02 7.98 -34.64
C LYS A 76 7.28 7.61 -33.85
N GLY A 77 7.14 7.12 -32.61
CA GLY A 77 8.25 6.76 -31.73
C GLY A 77 8.82 7.92 -30.91
N GLU A 78 8.19 9.11 -30.96
CA GLU A 78 8.60 10.25 -30.15
C GLU A 78 8.15 10.05 -28.70
N ARG A 79 9.04 10.41 -27.76
CA ARG A 79 8.84 10.25 -26.32
C ARG A 79 8.54 11.61 -25.68
N HIS A 80 7.44 11.69 -24.93
CA HIS A 80 7.09 12.87 -24.13
C HIS A 80 7.03 12.49 -22.65
N LEU A 81 7.80 13.20 -21.81
CA LEU A 81 7.85 12.94 -20.37
C LEU A 81 6.59 13.47 -19.69
N LEU A 82 5.72 12.58 -19.20
CA LEU A 82 4.52 12.94 -18.43
C LEU A 82 4.86 13.46 -17.04
N ASP A 83 5.65 12.68 -16.29
CA ASP A 83 6.18 13.09 -14.99
C ASP A 83 7.44 12.29 -14.63
N SER A 84 8.22 12.83 -13.69
CA SER A 84 9.42 12.20 -13.14
C SER A 84 9.30 12.17 -11.63
N LEU A 85 9.26 10.96 -11.06
CA LEU A 85 8.98 10.72 -9.64
C LEU A 85 10.23 10.19 -8.94
N LEU A 86 10.72 10.95 -7.97
CA LEU A 86 11.93 10.61 -7.21
C LEU A 86 11.61 9.59 -6.11
N ASN A 87 12.28 8.43 -6.14
CA ASN A 87 12.16 7.34 -5.18
C ASN A 87 10.71 6.90 -4.90
N LYS A 88 9.83 7.03 -5.91
CA LYS A 88 8.38 6.81 -5.80
C LYS A 88 7.89 5.84 -6.90
N PRO A 89 8.42 4.60 -6.93
CA PRO A 89 8.14 3.66 -8.01
C PRO A 89 6.68 3.22 -8.07
N PHE A 90 6.03 3.10 -6.90
CA PHE A 90 4.62 2.75 -6.84
C PHE A 90 3.71 3.86 -7.40
N GLU A 91 4.03 5.12 -7.11
CA GLU A 91 3.29 6.26 -7.66
C GLU A 91 3.50 6.38 -9.18
N ALA A 92 4.71 6.09 -9.68
CA ALA A 92 5.01 6.08 -11.11
C ALA A 92 4.22 5.00 -11.84
N ARG A 93 4.15 3.79 -11.27
CA ARG A 93 3.31 2.70 -11.79
C ARG A 93 1.85 3.09 -11.87
N ARG A 94 1.31 3.61 -10.78
CA ARG A 94 -0.08 4.07 -10.73
C ARG A 94 -0.36 5.17 -11.76
N LEU A 95 0.54 6.15 -11.90
CA LEU A 95 0.40 7.24 -12.86
C LEU A 95 0.35 6.72 -14.29
N ALA A 96 1.23 5.79 -14.64
CA ALA A 96 1.29 5.22 -15.98
C ALA A 96 0.10 4.31 -16.29
N GLU A 97 -0.34 3.45 -15.36
CA GLU A 97 -1.53 2.62 -15.56
C GLU A 97 -2.78 3.47 -15.76
N ALA A 98 -2.96 4.53 -14.96
CA ALA A 98 -4.06 5.48 -15.12
C ALA A 98 -4.00 6.23 -16.46
N ALA A 99 -2.80 6.66 -16.88
CA ALA A 99 -2.59 7.31 -18.17
C ALA A 99 -2.89 6.36 -19.33
N SER A 100 -2.45 5.10 -19.26
CA SER A 100 -2.74 4.07 -20.25
C SER A 100 -4.25 3.84 -20.41
N ARG A 101 -4.99 3.70 -19.31
CA ARG A 101 -6.46 3.55 -19.35
C ARG A 101 -7.14 4.76 -19.97
N LEU A 102 -6.76 5.96 -19.54
CA LEU A 102 -7.37 7.20 -20.03
C LEU A 102 -7.12 7.42 -21.53
N LEU A 103 -5.94 7.04 -22.02
CA LEU A 103 -5.53 7.20 -23.41
C LEU A 103 -5.90 6.01 -24.29
N GLY A 104 -6.35 4.89 -23.70
CA GLY A 104 -6.56 3.62 -24.42
C GLY A 104 -5.26 3.06 -25.01
N ALA A 105 -4.12 3.34 -24.38
CA ALA A 105 -2.79 2.98 -24.84
C ALA A 105 -2.24 1.76 -24.09
N ASP A 106 -1.31 1.04 -24.71
CA ASP A 106 -0.64 -0.09 -24.05
C ASP A 106 0.25 0.40 -22.90
N TYR A 107 0.39 -0.40 -21.85
CA TYR A 107 1.26 -0.15 -20.71
C TYR A 107 2.52 -1.00 -20.80
N CYS A 108 3.68 -0.38 -20.56
CA CYS A 108 4.98 -1.04 -20.52
C CYS A 108 5.76 -0.57 -19.29
N ASP A 109 6.22 -1.52 -18.47
CA ASP A 109 7.08 -1.27 -17.32
C ASP A 109 8.42 -1.99 -17.47
N THR A 110 9.47 -1.23 -17.76
CA THR A 110 10.85 -1.75 -17.87
C THR A 110 11.57 -1.79 -16.53
N THR A 111 10.95 -1.30 -15.44
CA THR A 111 11.51 -1.38 -14.08
C THR A 111 11.39 -2.77 -13.47
N CYS A 112 10.48 -3.60 -14.00
CA CYS A 112 10.32 -5.00 -13.64
C CYS A 112 11.29 -5.90 -14.43
N ASN A 113 11.73 -7.01 -13.82
CA ASN A 113 12.44 -8.07 -14.53
C ASN A 113 11.69 -9.41 -14.36
N PRO A 114 11.12 -9.99 -15.44
CA PRO A 114 11.08 -9.45 -16.80
C PRO A 114 10.20 -8.18 -16.92
N PRO A 115 10.39 -7.35 -17.97
CA PRO A 115 9.54 -6.20 -18.24
C PRO A 115 8.06 -6.61 -18.35
N GLU A 116 7.18 -5.81 -17.77
CA GLU A 116 5.75 -6.09 -17.75
C GLU A 116 5.04 -5.29 -18.84
N ASN A 117 4.33 -5.98 -19.74
CA ASN A 117 3.53 -5.37 -20.79
C ASN A 117 2.07 -5.74 -20.57
N LYS A 118 1.18 -4.76 -20.59
CA LYS A 118 -0.27 -4.95 -20.46
C LYS A 118 -1.00 -4.18 -21.55
N THR A 119 -2.01 -4.79 -22.14
CA THR A 119 -2.97 -4.06 -23.01
C THR A 119 -3.97 -3.29 -22.14
N CYS A 120 -4.69 -2.34 -22.74
CA CYS A 120 -5.72 -1.59 -22.01
C CYS A 120 -6.77 -2.50 -21.34
N SER A 121 -7.19 -3.60 -22.00
CA SER A 121 -8.15 -4.55 -21.42
C SER A 121 -7.58 -5.32 -20.23
N GLU A 122 -6.27 -5.57 -20.22
CA GLU A 122 -5.60 -6.25 -19.10
C GLU A 122 -5.41 -5.33 -17.89
N LEU A 123 -5.41 -4.01 -18.10
CA LEU A 123 -5.37 -3.03 -17.01
C LEU A 123 -6.68 -2.98 -16.23
N ASP A 124 -7.80 -3.37 -16.84
CA ASP A 124 -9.13 -3.38 -16.22
C ASP A 124 -9.44 -4.72 -15.51
N GLU A 125 -8.53 -5.70 -15.60
CA GLU A 125 -8.70 -7.00 -14.93
C GLU A 125 -8.49 -6.89 -13.41
N SER A 126 -9.44 -7.46 -12.67
CA SER A 126 -9.26 -7.71 -11.24
C SER A 126 -8.09 -8.67 -10.98
N LEU A 127 -7.53 -8.61 -9.77
CA LEU A 127 -6.48 -9.48 -9.28
C LEU A 127 -6.85 -10.95 -9.48
N GLY A 128 -8.09 -11.33 -9.14
CA GLY A 128 -8.58 -12.70 -9.29
C GLY A 128 -8.57 -13.16 -10.75
N GLN A 129 -9.12 -12.34 -11.66
CA GLN A 129 -9.14 -12.60 -13.10
C GLN A 129 -7.74 -12.73 -13.67
N ARG A 130 -6.82 -11.84 -13.27
CA ARG A 130 -5.43 -11.85 -13.70
C ARG A 130 -4.72 -13.15 -13.32
N TYR A 131 -4.92 -13.63 -12.08
CA TYR A 131 -4.37 -14.92 -11.63
C TYR A 131 -4.93 -16.10 -12.41
N LEU A 132 -6.23 -16.10 -12.73
CA LEU A 132 -6.87 -17.14 -13.52
C LEU A 132 -6.40 -17.14 -14.98
N ARG A 133 -6.33 -15.97 -15.62
CA ARG A 133 -5.84 -15.79 -17.00
C ARG A 133 -4.40 -16.23 -17.16
N GLN A 134 -3.51 -15.73 -16.29
CA GLN A 134 -2.08 -16.01 -16.39
C GLN A 134 -1.71 -17.41 -15.92
N ALA A 135 -2.67 -18.21 -15.44
CA ALA A 135 -2.46 -19.53 -14.86
C ALA A 135 -1.32 -19.58 -13.84
N ARG A 136 -1.12 -18.46 -13.10
CA ARG A 136 0.00 -18.34 -12.15
C ARG A 136 -0.20 -19.32 -11.00
N PRO A 137 0.86 -20.00 -10.54
CA PRO A 137 0.77 -20.81 -9.34
C PRO A 137 0.39 -19.90 -8.17
N LEU A 138 -0.61 -20.35 -7.40
CA LEU A 138 -1.03 -19.62 -6.21
C LEU A 138 0.13 -19.58 -5.19
N PRO A 139 0.27 -18.48 -4.43
CA PRO A 139 1.29 -18.39 -3.40
C PRO A 139 1.09 -19.51 -2.37
N LYS A 140 2.17 -20.19 -2.02
CA LYS A 140 2.15 -21.30 -1.05
C LYS A 140 1.80 -20.76 0.34
N LEU A 141 0.80 -21.36 0.97
CA LEU A 141 0.42 -21.04 2.34
C LEU A 141 1.45 -21.64 3.32
N ARG A 142 2.42 -20.83 3.75
CA ARG A 142 3.39 -21.19 4.80
C ARG A 142 2.96 -20.54 6.10
N LYS A 143 2.31 -21.32 6.97
CA LYS A 143 1.86 -20.81 8.27
C LYS A 143 3.09 -20.47 9.14
N PRO A 144 3.19 -19.24 9.68
CA PRO A 144 4.29 -18.88 10.57
C PRO A 144 4.21 -19.69 11.88
N PRO A 145 5.34 -19.89 12.58
CA PRO A 145 5.38 -20.64 13.84
C PRO A 145 4.53 -19.98 14.92
N SER A 146 4.46 -18.65 14.94
CA SER A 146 3.59 -17.84 15.78
C SER A 146 2.67 -16.99 14.90
N LEU A 147 1.38 -17.34 14.88
CA LEU A 147 0.37 -16.59 14.13
C LEU A 147 -0.11 -15.41 14.98
N SER A 148 0.14 -14.20 14.50
CA SER A 148 -0.15 -12.95 15.20
C SER A 148 -1.54 -12.40 14.87
N PHE A 149 -2.38 -13.15 14.16
CA PHE A 149 -3.76 -12.79 13.83
C PHE A 149 -4.70 -14.00 13.93
N ARG A 150 -5.99 -13.74 14.07
CA ARG A 150 -7.02 -14.79 14.10
C ARG A 150 -7.77 -14.82 12.78
N CYS A 151 -7.93 -16.00 12.22
CA CYS A 151 -8.78 -16.26 11.06
C CYS A 151 -10.00 -17.05 11.50
N ILE A 152 -11.18 -16.59 11.09
CA ILE A 152 -12.46 -17.24 11.31
C ILE A 152 -13.05 -17.50 9.93
N GLU A 153 -13.08 -18.77 9.53
CA GLU A 153 -13.74 -19.18 8.30
C GLU A 153 -15.26 -19.21 8.52
N LEU A 154 -15.96 -18.39 7.74
CA LEU A 154 -17.41 -18.35 7.69
C LEU A 154 -17.87 -19.02 6.37
N PRO A 155 -19.12 -19.50 6.27
CA PRO A 155 -19.60 -20.23 5.09
C PRO A 155 -19.45 -19.46 3.75
N GLU A 156 -19.51 -18.13 3.79
CA GLU A 156 -19.43 -17.26 2.60
C GLU A 156 -18.33 -16.19 2.68
N ALA A 157 -17.54 -16.20 3.75
CA ALA A 157 -16.57 -15.15 4.01
C ALA A 157 -15.41 -15.63 4.89
N LEU A 158 -14.35 -14.83 4.93
CA LEU A 158 -13.22 -14.98 5.82
C LEU A 158 -13.14 -13.72 6.68
N ASP A 159 -13.34 -13.85 7.99
CA ASP A 159 -13.10 -12.79 8.97
C ASP A 159 -11.68 -12.95 9.55
N ILE A 160 -10.85 -11.94 9.38
CA ILE A 160 -9.49 -11.89 9.89
C ILE A 160 -9.40 -10.74 10.87
N ARG A 161 -9.02 -11.06 12.10
CA ARG A 161 -8.81 -10.07 13.15
C ARG A 161 -7.34 -10.01 13.47
N ILE A 162 -6.76 -8.85 13.21
CA ILE A 162 -5.39 -8.56 13.57
C ILE A 162 -5.46 -7.92 14.96
N PRO A 163 -5.12 -8.67 16.02
CA PRO A 163 -5.11 -8.15 17.38
C PRO A 163 -4.10 -7.00 17.47
N GLN A 164 -4.29 -6.20 18.50
CA GLN A 164 -3.50 -5.01 18.81
C GLN A 164 -2.02 -5.26 18.54
N GLY A 165 -1.41 -4.36 17.75
CA GLY A 165 0.04 -4.33 17.61
C GLY A 165 0.64 -4.14 18.98
N ASN A 166 1.16 -5.23 19.56
CA ASN A 166 1.75 -5.20 20.87
C ASN A 166 3.17 -4.65 20.74
N LEU A 167 3.26 -3.32 20.57
CA LEU A 167 4.54 -2.61 20.62
C LEU A 167 5.28 -2.89 21.92
N VAL A 168 4.57 -3.35 22.96
CA VAL A 168 5.07 -3.79 24.26
C VAL A 168 6.24 -4.78 24.14
N ASP A 169 6.25 -5.68 23.15
CA ASP A 169 7.30 -6.71 23.04
C ASP A 169 8.66 -6.15 22.61
N PHE A 170 8.69 -5.08 21.80
CA PHE A 170 9.93 -4.38 21.48
C PHE A 170 10.50 -3.64 22.70
N TRP A 171 9.62 -3.14 23.58
CA TRP A 171 10.01 -2.35 24.76
C TRP A 171 10.35 -3.19 25.98
N ARG A 172 9.96 -4.46 26.02
CA ARG A 172 10.26 -5.36 27.14
C ARG A 172 11.74 -5.37 27.52
N PRO A 173 12.72 -5.48 26.59
CA PRO A 173 14.14 -5.39 26.94
C PRO A 173 14.58 -3.99 27.37
N PHE A 174 14.05 -2.91 26.77
CA PHE A 174 14.41 -1.53 27.14
C PHE A 174 13.84 -1.13 28.50
N LEU A 175 12.57 -1.43 28.78
CA LEU A 175 11.92 -1.23 30.08
C LEU A 175 12.56 -2.11 31.16
N CYS A 176 12.94 -3.35 30.84
CA CYS A 176 13.78 -4.16 31.73
C CYS A 176 15.13 -3.48 31.97
N GLY A 177 15.78 -2.94 30.93
CA GLY A 177 17.06 -2.24 31.04
C GLY A 177 16.97 -0.97 31.90
N VAL A 178 15.93 -0.16 31.72
CA VAL A 178 15.63 1.03 32.54
C VAL A 178 15.29 0.61 33.97
N GLY A 179 14.50 -0.45 34.15
CA GLY A 179 14.18 -1.01 35.47
C GLY A 179 15.42 -1.50 36.22
N ILE A 180 16.32 -2.21 35.54
CA ILE A 180 17.61 -2.67 36.08
C ILE A 180 18.51 -1.47 36.42
N PHE A 181 18.57 -0.47 35.53
CA PHE A 181 19.36 0.74 35.75
C PHE A 181 18.85 1.53 36.96
N LEU A 182 17.53 1.74 37.07
CA LEU A 182 16.90 2.40 38.22
C LEU A 182 17.10 1.59 39.51
N ALA A 183 16.98 0.26 39.46
CA ALA A 183 17.22 -0.60 40.62
C ALA A 183 18.68 -0.54 41.09
N ALA A 184 19.65 -0.55 40.16
CA ALA A 184 21.07 -0.40 40.45
C ALA A 184 21.37 0.99 41.04
N LEU A 185 20.74 2.04 40.52
CA LEU A 185 20.87 3.41 41.03
C LEU A 185 20.26 3.57 42.43
N VAL A 186 19.10 2.97 42.69
CA VAL A 186 18.48 2.93 44.02
C VAL A 186 19.36 2.16 45.01
N GLY A 187 19.90 1.01 44.61
CA GLY A 187 20.87 0.26 45.41
C GLY A 187 22.13 1.08 45.73
N TRP A 188 22.67 1.78 44.73
CA TRP A 188 23.83 2.67 44.89
C TRP A 188 23.55 3.86 45.83
N THR A 189 22.39 4.49 45.71
CA THR A 189 22.00 5.65 46.52
C THR A 189 21.65 5.27 47.97
N MET A 190 21.09 4.08 48.20
CA MET A 190 20.85 3.52 49.54
C MET A 190 22.16 3.25 50.31
N LEU A 191 23.25 2.92 49.59
CA LEU A 191 24.57 2.68 50.19
C LEU A 191 25.29 3.97 50.64
N TRP A 192 24.85 5.15 50.23
CA TRP A 192 25.57 6.42 50.46
C TRP A 192 24.94 7.40 51.45
N GLY A 193 23.80 7.07 52.09
CA GLY A 193 23.37 7.70 53.35
C GLY A 193 23.28 9.24 53.39
N GLY A 194 22.93 9.93 52.29
CA GLY A 194 22.88 11.41 52.23
C GLY A 194 21.64 11.97 51.51
N ASP A 195 21.26 13.20 51.85
CA ASP A 195 19.97 13.86 51.50
C ASP A 195 19.57 13.73 50.01
N TRP A 196 18.50 12.97 49.75
CA TRP A 196 18.25 12.31 48.46
C TRP A 196 17.40 13.12 47.47
N LYS A 197 16.87 14.28 47.90
CA LYS A 197 15.86 15.03 47.14
C LYS A 197 16.41 15.69 45.88
N GLY A 198 17.64 16.20 45.93
CA GLY A 198 18.30 16.86 44.80
C GLY A 198 18.61 15.92 43.63
N PRO A 199 19.33 14.80 43.86
CA PRO A 199 19.66 13.82 42.81
C PRO A 199 18.42 13.21 42.17
N LEU A 200 17.38 12.91 42.95
CA LEU A 200 16.11 12.35 42.47
C LEU A 200 15.37 13.34 41.56
N MET A 201 15.34 14.63 41.91
CA MET A 201 14.72 15.67 41.08
C MET A 201 15.50 15.91 39.78
N ILE A 202 16.84 15.92 39.82
CA ILE A 202 17.67 16.03 38.62
C ILE A 202 17.40 14.83 37.70
N LEU A 203 17.29 13.62 38.24
CA LEU A 203 17.00 12.41 37.47
C LEU A 203 15.62 12.48 36.80
N LEU A 204 14.57 12.85 37.55
CA LEU A 204 13.20 12.98 37.02
C LEU A 204 13.11 14.03 35.91
N VAL A 205 13.76 15.19 36.11
CA VAL A 205 13.81 16.26 35.11
C VAL A 205 14.64 15.85 33.89
N SER A 206 15.70 15.07 34.07
CA SER A 206 16.53 14.55 32.98
C SER A 206 15.80 13.48 32.16
N ILE A 207 15.00 12.61 32.80
CA ILE A 207 14.30 11.49 32.15
C ILE A 207 12.97 11.94 31.51
N MET A 208 12.28 12.94 32.07
CA MET A 208 11.02 13.46 31.55
C MET A 208 11.06 13.82 30.05
N PRO A 209 12.02 14.60 29.52
CA PRO A 209 12.03 14.97 28.10
C PRO A 209 12.26 13.77 27.17
N TYR A 210 12.85 12.67 27.65
CA TYR A 210 12.98 11.43 26.88
C TYR A 210 11.73 10.53 26.97
N THR A 211 10.98 10.61 28.07
CA THR A 211 9.84 9.71 28.36
C THR A 211 8.47 10.32 28.05
N LEU A 212 8.28 11.64 28.16
CA LEU A 212 7.00 12.33 27.93
C LEU A 212 6.56 12.36 26.47
N PRO A 213 7.41 12.79 25.51
CA PRO A 213 7.07 12.73 24.09
C PRO A 213 6.75 11.28 23.65
N TRP A 214 7.32 10.30 24.36
CA TRP A 214 7.18 8.87 24.08
C TRP A 214 5.89 8.26 24.66
N LEU A 215 5.51 8.60 25.90
CA LEU A 215 4.21 8.24 26.48
C LEU A 215 3.05 8.82 25.64
N CYS A 216 3.20 10.05 25.15
CA CYS A 216 2.18 10.69 24.31
C CYS A 216 2.06 10.09 22.90
N THR A 217 3.10 9.43 22.38
CA THR A 217 3.13 8.87 21.01
C THR A 217 2.94 7.35 20.95
N THR A 218 3.19 6.62 22.03
CA THR A 218 2.97 5.16 22.13
C THR A 218 1.55 4.78 22.54
N TRP A 219 0.88 5.63 23.32
CA TRP A 219 -0.51 5.43 23.74
C TRP A 219 -1.55 5.34 22.61
N PRO A 220 -1.43 6.08 21.48
CA PRO A 220 -2.31 5.90 20.33
C PRO A 220 -2.07 4.58 19.59
N ALA A 221 -0.81 4.11 19.58
CA ALA A 221 -0.41 2.94 18.79
C ALA A 221 -0.84 1.60 19.45
N SER A 222 -0.97 1.55 20.78
CA SER A 222 -1.49 0.39 21.51
C SER A 222 -3.00 0.13 21.31
N ARG A 223 -3.73 1.09 20.73
CA ARG A 223 -5.15 0.96 20.39
C ARG A 223 -5.41 0.61 18.94
N LEU A 224 -4.36 0.32 18.17
CA LEU A 224 -4.49 -0.01 16.76
C LEU A 224 -5.08 -1.42 16.60
N THR A 225 -6.37 -1.48 16.29
CA THR A 225 -7.05 -2.70 15.88
C THR A 225 -7.35 -2.66 14.40
N GLU A 226 -7.22 -3.81 13.74
CA GLU A 226 -7.58 -3.97 12.34
C GLU A 226 -8.39 -5.25 12.15
N SER A 227 -9.47 -5.14 11.39
CA SER A 227 -10.29 -6.28 11.00
C SER A 227 -10.50 -6.27 9.49
N LEU A 228 -10.36 -7.44 8.89
CA LEU A 228 -10.56 -7.68 7.47
C LEU A 228 -11.72 -8.65 7.33
N PHE A 229 -12.69 -8.30 6.50
CA PHE A 229 -13.77 -9.18 6.15
C PHE A 229 -13.76 -9.38 4.64
N LEU A 230 -13.29 -10.55 4.21
CA LEU A 230 -13.26 -10.94 2.81
C LEU A 230 -14.49 -11.77 2.49
N SER A 231 -15.41 -11.23 1.72
CA SER A 231 -16.57 -11.94 1.20
C SER A 231 -16.36 -12.33 -0.27
N ARG A 232 -17.32 -13.04 -0.88
CA ARG A 232 -17.31 -13.30 -2.33
C ARG A 232 -17.46 -12.04 -3.20
N ARG A 233 -17.91 -10.92 -2.63
CA ARG A 233 -18.21 -9.69 -3.38
C ARG A 233 -17.21 -8.57 -3.12
N SER A 234 -16.71 -8.47 -1.90
CA SER A 234 -15.83 -7.38 -1.50
C SER A 234 -14.86 -7.78 -0.38
N LEU A 235 -13.74 -7.07 -0.34
CA LEU A 235 -12.81 -7.00 0.77
C LEU A 235 -13.12 -5.74 1.58
N LYS A 236 -13.56 -5.92 2.83
CA LYS A 236 -13.74 -4.83 3.79
C LYS A 236 -12.55 -4.78 4.73
N VAL A 237 -12.02 -3.59 4.95
CA VAL A 237 -10.91 -3.32 5.84
C VAL A 237 -11.36 -2.25 6.81
N GLU A 238 -11.41 -2.59 8.09
CA GLU A 238 -11.56 -1.60 9.16
C GLU A 238 -10.22 -1.47 9.86
N SER A 239 -9.55 -0.34 9.64
CA SER A 239 -8.35 0.04 10.38
C SER A 239 -8.66 1.25 11.24
N THR A 240 -8.29 1.17 12.50
CA THR A 240 -8.33 2.33 13.42
C THR A 240 -7.43 3.48 12.95
N MET A 241 -6.37 3.20 12.19
CA MET A 241 -5.45 4.20 11.66
C MET A 241 -5.90 4.77 10.32
N TYR A 242 -6.33 3.90 9.40
CA TYR A 242 -6.64 4.30 8.02
C TYR A 242 -8.12 4.44 7.73
N GLY A 243 -8.99 4.17 8.70
CA GLY A 243 -10.44 4.22 8.55
C GLY A 243 -11.03 2.93 7.96
N ARG A 244 -12.27 3.05 7.48
CA ARG A 244 -13.03 1.94 6.91
C ARG A 244 -13.05 2.04 5.39
N HIS A 245 -12.67 0.95 4.74
CA HIS A 245 -12.62 0.83 3.29
C HIS A 245 -13.29 -0.45 2.84
N GLU A 246 -14.06 -0.37 1.77
CA GLU A 246 -14.64 -1.53 1.10
C GLU A 246 -14.23 -1.51 -0.36
N ILE A 247 -13.61 -2.60 -0.81
CA ILE A 247 -13.15 -2.76 -2.18
C ILE A 247 -13.90 -3.95 -2.79
N PRO A 248 -14.75 -3.74 -3.81
CA PRO A 248 -15.35 -4.83 -4.57
C PRO A 248 -14.26 -5.73 -5.18
N LEU A 249 -14.44 -7.06 -5.15
CA LEU A 249 -13.43 -7.99 -5.68
C LEU A 249 -13.24 -7.86 -7.19
N GLU A 250 -14.28 -7.44 -7.90
CA GLU A 250 -14.23 -7.13 -9.34
C GLU A 250 -13.39 -5.88 -9.65
N GLU A 251 -13.23 -4.99 -8.67
CA GLU A 251 -12.44 -3.75 -8.78
C GLU A 251 -11.08 -3.86 -8.07
N LEU A 252 -10.81 -4.97 -7.37
CA LEU A 252 -9.56 -5.17 -6.65
C LEU A 252 -8.46 -5.45 -7.66
N GLU A 253 -7.61 -4.47 -7.92
CA GLU A 253 -6.56 -4.55 -8.93
C GLU A 253 -5.34 -5.28 -8.42
N ASP A 254 -4.88 -4.92 -7.22
CA ASP A 254 -3.61 -5.37 -6.65
C ASP A 254 -3.68 -5.54 -5.13
N LEU A 255 -2.89 -6.49 -4.63
CA LEU A 255 -2.60 -6.71 -3.21
C LEU A 255 -1.09 -6.81 -3.01
N ILE A 256 -0.48 -5.71 -2.58
CA ILE A 256 0.97 -5.57 -2.47
C ILE A 256 1.41 -5.38 -1.02
N LEU A 257 2.61 -5.86 -0.70
CA LEU A 257 3.31 -5.52 0.52
C LEU A 257 4.18 -4.29 0.23
N LEU A 258 3.93 -3.20 0.95
CA LEU A 258 4.78 -2.02 0.93
C LEU A 258 5.77 -2.12 2.09
N ASP A 259 7.01 -2.53 1.77
CA ASP A 259 8.10 -2.68 2.74
C ASP A 259 8.82 -1.34 2.98
N PHE A 260 8.85 -0.87 4.22
CA PHE A 260 9.53 0.37 4.59
C PHE A 260 11.04 0.20 4.79
N ARG A 261 11.55 -1.03 4.89
CA ARG A 261 12.99 -1.29 4.98
C ARG A 261 13.70 -0.90 3.70
N GLU A 262 13.04 -1.12 2.55
CA GLU A 262 13.58 -0.79 1.23
C GLU A 262 13.53 0.71 0.93
N ASN A 263 12.62 1.46 1.56
CA ASN A 263 12.46 2.89 1.29
C ASN A 263 11.90 3.65 2.50
N GLN A 264 12.81 4.09 3.40
CA GLN A 264 12.44 4.81 4.63
C GLN A 264 11.70 6.14 4.38
N LEU A 265 11.84 6.71 3.18
CA LEU A 265 11.14 7.93 2.77
C LEU A 265 9.62 7.73 2.63
N ASN A 266 9.14 6.49 2.53
CA ASN A 266 7.71 6.15 2.43
C ASN A 266 6.96 6.18 3.77
N ARG A 267 7.63 6.51 4.87
CA ARG A 267 7.00 6.71 6.18
C ARG A 267 6.27 8.05 6.18
N ASN A 268 5.05 8.04 5.64
CA ASN A 268 4.20 9.22 5.46
C ASN A 268 3.62 9.70 6.80
N PHE A 269 3.46 8.80 7.78
CA PHE A 269 2.85 9.11 9.08
C PHE A 269 3.77 8.75 10.27
N GLN A 270 3.58 9.44 11.41
CA GLN A 270 4.33 9.17 12.63
C GLN A 270 4.14 7.72 13.13
N ALA A 271 2.94 7.14 12.95
CA ALA A 271 2.65 5.79 13.40
C ALA A 271 3.30 4.68 12.54
N GLU A 272 3.50 4.90 11.23
CA GLU A 272 4.20 3.97 10.32
C GLU A 272 5.67 3.77 10.70
N ARG A 273 6.25 4.69 11.49
CA ARG A 273 7.61 4.54 12.04
C ARG A 273 7.76 3.32 12.94
N TYR A 274 6.65 2.83 13.49
CA TYR A 274 6.60 1.72 14.43
C TYR A 274 6.22 0.39 13.77
N PHE A 275 5.93 0.38 12.46
CA PHE A 275 5.69 -0.87 11.76
C PHE A 275 7.03 -1.61 11.61
N PRO A 276 7.11 -2.89 12.00
CA PRO A 276 8.38 -3.63 12.01
C PRO A 276 8.93 -3.83 10.59
N VAL A 277 8.04 -3.93 9.60
CA VAL A 277 8.37 -4.18 8.19
C VAL A 277 7.67 -3.18 7.30
N GLY A 278 6.34 -3.18 7.30
CA GLY A 278 5.52 -2.43 6.35
C GLY A 278 4.06 -2.75 6.53
N TYR A 279 3.24 -2.56 5.49
CA TYR A 279 1.83 -2.91 5.50
C TYR A 279 1.36 -3.48 4.15
N LEU A 280 0.24 -4.21 4.16
CA LEU A 280 -0.45 -4.64 2.95
C LEU A 280 -1.37 -3.53 2.45
N CYS A 281 -1.28 -3.28 1.15
CA CYS A 281 -2.11 -2.34 0.41
C CYS A 281 -2.97 -3.11 -0.58
N ALA A 282 -4.29 -3.06 -0.38
CA ALA A 282 -5.29 -3.51 -1.34
C ALA A 282 -5.77 -2.29 -2.13
N ARG A 283 -5.67 -2.35 -3.47
CA ARG A 283 -5.93 -1.22 -4.35
C ARG A 283 -7.10 -1.50 -5.29
N SER A 284 -7.93 -0.48 -5.47
CA SER A 284 -8.87 -0.35 -6.58
C SER A 284 -8.69 1.01 -7.24
N ASP A 285 -9.36 1.22 -8.37
CA ASP A 285 -9.43 2.54 -9.02
C ASP A 285 -9.92 3.63 -8.08
N ARG A 286 -10.83 3.32 -7.13
CA ARG A 286 -11.51 4.32 -6.31
C ARG A 286 -10.91 4.48 -4.92
N VAL A 287 -10.44 3.40 -4.33
CA VAL A 287 -10.07 3.32 -2.92
C VAL A 287 -8.81 2.49 -2.72
N GLU A 288 -7.99 2.93 -1.78
CA GLU A 288 -6.81 2.22 -1.29
C GLU A 288 -7.00 1.86 0.18
N ALA A 289 -6.97 0.55 0.49
CA ALA A 289 -7.10 0.06 1.85
C ALA A 289 -5.75 -0.45 2.37
N ARG A 290 -5.33 0.04 3.54
CA ARG A 290 -4.05 -0.26 4.18
C ARG A 290 -4.26 -1.01 5.49
N PHE A 291 -3.51 -2.10 5.70
CA PHE A 291 -3.66 -2.96 6.88
C PHE A 291 -2.44 -3.87 7.09
N GLY A 292 -2.39 -4.56 8.23
CA GLY A 292 -1.31 -5.46 8.61
C GLY A 292 -0.07 -4.77 9.16
N GLY A 293 -0.11 -3.46 9.41
CA GLY A 293 1.07 -2.68 9.83
C GLY A 293 1.75 -3.18 11.11
N SER A 294 1.00 -3.86 11.98
CA SER A 294 1.51 -4.45 13.22
C SER A 294 2.14 -5.85 13.07
N LEU A 295 2.00 -6.47 11.91
CA LEU A 295 2.45 -7.84 11.66
C LEU A 295 3.94 -7.86 11.26
N ASP A 296 4.63 -8.94 11.63
CA ASP A 296 5.96 -9.24 11.11
C ASP A 296 5.91 -9.73 9.66
N GLU A 297 7.08 -9.88 9.04
CA GLU A 297 7.22 -10.28 7.64
C GLU A 297 6.52 -11.60 7.33
N ALA A 298 6.73 -12.62 8.17
CA ALA A 298 6.16 -13.95 7.95
C ALA A 298 4.62 -13.95 8.06
N ASN A 299 4.07 -13.18 9.01
CA ASN A 299 2.62 -13.02 9.14
C ASN A 299 2.03 -12.18 7.98
N LEU A 300 2.72 -11.14 7.51
CA LEU A 300 2.31 -10.35 6.35
C LEU A 300 2.28 -11.18 5.06
N GLU A 301 3.33 -11.96 4.81
CA GLU A 301 3.40 -12.86 3.67
C GLU A 301 2.31 -13.94 3.72
N TYR A 302 2.11 -14.54 4.90
CA TYR A 302 1.07 -15.54 5.09
C TYR A 302 -0.34 -14.95 4.90
N LEU A 303 -0.61 -13.76 5.45
CA LEU A 303 -1.87 -13.05 5.29
C LEU A 303 -2.14 -12.71 3.81
N ARG A 304 -1.14 -12.18 3.10
CA ARG A 304 -1.22 -11.91 1.66
C ARG A 304 -1.52 -13.17 0.88
N ALA A 305 -0.79 -14.26 1.14
CA ALA A 305 -1.01 -15.53 0.47
C ALA A 305 -2.42 -16.07 0.73
N LEU A 306 -2.91 -15.98 1.97
CA LEU A 306 -4.26 -16.40 2.35
C LEU A 306 -5.33 -15.61 1.59
N LEU A 307 -5.23 -14.28 1.55
CA LEU A 307 -6.15 -13.42 0.83
C LEU A 307 -6.14 -13.73 -0.67
N VAL A 308 -4.97 -13.83 -1.30
CA VAL A 308 -4.85 -14.17 -2.74
C VAL A 308 -5.52 -15.50 -3.05
N ASN A 309 -5.23 -16.54 -2.25
CA ASN A 309 -5.83 -17.86 -2.47
C ASN A 309 -7.37 -17.79 -2.43
N ARG A 310 -7.94 -17.10 -1.44
CA ARG A 310 -9.40 -16.96 -1.30
C ARG A 310 -10.03 -16.09 -2.37
N ILE A 311 -9.39 -14.98 -2.77
CA ILE A 311 -9.87 -14.12 -3.86
C ILE A 311 -9.94 -14.91 -5.16
N VAL A 312 -8.91 -15.68 -5.50
CA VAL A 312 -8.91 -16.51 -6.71
C VAL A 312 -9.96 -17.62 -6.65
N GLU A 313 -10.14 -18.24 -5.47
CA GLU A 313 -11.20 -19.24 -5.26
C GLU A 313 -12.60 -18.64 -5.48
N TYR A 314 -12.87 -17.46 -4.92
CA TYR A 314 -14.15 -16.78 -5.07
C TYR A 314 -14.39 -16.34 -6.51
N THR A 315 -13.37 -15.80 -7.18
CA THR A 315 -13.45 -15.41 -8.59
C THR A 315 -13.80 -16.60 -9.48
N ARG A 316 -13.15 -17.76 -9.27
CA ARG A 316 -13.43 -18.99 -10.03
C ARG A 316 -14.87 -19.47 -9.86
N LYS A 317 -15.42 -19.37 -8.64
CA LYS A 317 -16.81 -19.77 -8.36
C LYS A 317 -17.82 -18.85 -9.04
N THR A 318 -17.55 -17.54 -9.06
CA THR A 318 -18.40 -16.54 -9.71
C THR A 318 -18.39 -16.70 -11.23
N GLU A 319 -17.22 -16.89 -11.85
CA GLU A 319 -17.12 -17.13 -13.30
C GLU A 319 -17.72 -18.48 -13.73
N GLY A 320 -17.62 -19.50 -12.88
CA GLY A 320 -18.22 -20.81 -13.12
C GLY A 320 -19.76 -20.79 -13.13
N GLN A 321 -20.39 -19.95 -12.32
CA GLN A 321 -21.85 -19.78 -12.28
C GLN A 321 -22.41 -19.00 -13.48
N GLY A 322 -21.60 -18.18 -14.15
CA GLY A 322 -21.99 -17.46 -15.37
C GLY A 322 -22.06 -18.33 -16.64
N ARG A 323 -21.60 -19.59 -16.61
CA ARG A 323 -21.62 -20.52 -17.77
C ARG A 323 -22.83 -21.45 -17.84
N THR A 324 -23.66 -21.51 -16.81
CA THR A 324 -24.98 -22.16 -16.87
C THR A 324 -25.97 -21.24 -17.57
N ARG A 325 -26.09 -21.40 -18.90
CA ARG A 325 -27.13 -20.81 -19.76
C ARG A 325 -28.53 -20.99 -19.13
N PRO A 326 -29.47 -20.03 -19.26
CA PRO A 326 -30.88 -20.34 -19.12
C PRO A 326 -31.26 -21.34 -20.23
N GLU A 327 -31.96 -22.40 -19.85
CA GLU A 327 -32.54 -23.36 -20.79
C GLU A 327 -33.36 -22.62 -21.87
N PRO A 328 -33.31 -23.06 -23.14
CA PRO A 328 -34.18 -22.49 -24.15
C PRO A 328 -35.62 -22.77 -23.76
N ALA A 329 -36.42 -21.71 -23.67
CA ALA A 329 -37.86 -21.80 -23.52
C ALA A 329 -38.41 -22.77 -24.59
N GLU A 330 -39.08 -23.82 -24.13
CA GLU A 330 -39.82 -24.72 -24.98
C GLU A 330 -40.73 -23.89 -25.91
N GLY A 331 -40.51 -24.04 -27.21
CA GLY A 331 -41.34 -23.42 -28.24
C GLY A 331 -42.79 -23.92 -28.15
N PRO A 332 -43.75 -23.17 -28.70
CA PRO A 332 -45.16 -23.43 -28.51
C PRO A 332 -45.55 -24.76 -29.17
N GLY A 333 -46.08 -25.67 -28.35
CA GLY A 333 -46.84 -26.83 -28.82
C GLY A 333 -48.12 -26.40 -29.52
N ARG A 334 -48.44 -27.13 -30.59
CA ARG A 334 -49.58 -26.96 -31.51
C ARG A 334 -50.94 -26.80 -30.85
#